data_AF-A0A5J5LID4-F1
#
_entry.id   AF-A0A5J5LID4-F1
#
_cell.length_a   1.000
_cell.length_b   1.000
_cell.length_c   1.000
_cell.angle_alpha   90.00
_cell.angle_beta   90.00
_cell.angle_gamma   90.00
#
_symmetry.space_group_name_H-M   'P 1'
#
loop_
_entity.id
_entity.type
_entity.pdbx_description
1 polymer ?
#
loop_
_entity_poly.entity_id
_entity_poly.type
_entity_poly.pdbx_seq_one_letter_code
_entity_poly.pdbx_strand_id
1 'polypeptide(L)'
;MVDFVALAKDVFLVLLGSVLGAVVGPYIRNYISKEESKKDEIYRPLHLEISDVTSGDPRDFPYDNTGERFQSQWEEFPEFKRQKVGRKLSSEMRDYVGYLDELNALLSNIENELASRVDESDCLEDAESGVMIRYTTPDDTRTLNPVENFVDKNGPVLFLAENPDDLRELVVEYFESQRLHPYLPFRKLDDEYFELIYDSIESALSDFEKENRDVDAILDDISEEAEYISDILIKKT
;
A
#
# COMPACT_ATOMS: atom_id res chain seq x y z
N MET A 1 29.37 -70.72 -15.46
CA MET A 1 28.60 -70.68 -14.20
C MET A 1 28.40 -69.20 -13.91
N VAL A 2 27.20 -68.66 -14.08
CA VAL A 2 26.95 -67.22 -13.84
C VAL A 2 27.08 -66.99 -12.35
N ASP A 3 27.93 -66.05 -11.95
CA ASP A 3 28.17 -65.73 -10.54
C ASP A 3 26.96 -65.00 -10.00
N PHE A 4 26.01 -65.77 -9.47
CA PHE A 4 24.69 -65.35 -9.03
C PHE A 4 24.76 -64.25 -7.96
N VAL A 5 25.87 -64.22 -7.21
CA VAL A 5 26.15 -63.22 -6.18
C VAL A 5 26.52 -61.86 -6.80
N ALA A 6 27.28 -61.85 -7.91
CA ALA A 6 27.60 -60.62 -8.63
C ALA A 6 26.36 -60.03 -9.32
N LEU A 7 25.56 -60.88 -9.97
CA LEU A 7 24.31 -60.46 -10.61
C LEU A 7 23.29 -59.91 -9.58
N ALA A 8 23.16 -60.55 -8.41
CA ALA A 8 22.28 -60.07 -7.35
C ALA A 8 22.74 -58.72 -6.77
N LYS A 9 24.06 -58.48 -6.68
CA LYS A 9 24.63 -57.20 -6.21
C LYS A 9 24.32 -56.05 -7.17
N ASP A 10 24.48 -56.29 -8.47
CA ASP A 10 24.23 -55.27 -9.50
C ASP A 10 22.74 -54.96 -9.63
N VAL A 11 21.87 -55.99 -9.58
CA VAL A 11 20.41 -55.80 -9.56
C VAL A 11 19.97 -55.06 -8.28
N PHE A 12 20.56 -55.37 -7.13
CA PHE A 12 20.27 -54.69 -5.87
C PHE A 12 20.74 -53.22 -5.88
N LEU A 13 21.90 -52.90 -6.46
CA LEU A 13 22.39 -51.53 -6.62
C LEU A 13 21.53 -50.68 -7.58
N VAL A 14 21.08 -51.26 -8.69
CA VAL A 14 20.17 -50.60 -9.63
C VAL A 14 18.80 -50.38 -8.99
N LEU A 15 18.29 -51.35 -8.22
CA LEU A 15 17.03 -51.21 -7.46
C LEU A 15 17.15 -50.18 -6.33
N LEU A 16 18.26 -50.14 -5.59
CA LEU A 16 18.47 -49.11 -4.57
C LEU A 16 18.62 -47.71 -5.16
N GLY A 17 19.35 -47.56 -6.26
CA GLY A 17 19.50 -46.30 -6.97
C GLY A 17 18.18 -45.79 -7.57
N SER A 18 17.37 -46.70 -8.12
CA SER A 18 16.05 -46.36 -8.67
C SER A 18 14.99 -46.08 -7.59
N VAL A 19 15.03 -46.78 -6.45
CA VAL A 19 14.15 -46.49 -5.29
C VAL A 19 14.56 -45.19 -4.60
N LEU A 20 15.85 -44.93 -4.38
CA LEU A 20 16.33 -43.65 -3.87
C LEU A 20 16.01 -42.51 -4.83
N GLY A 21 16.20 -42.69 -6.14
CA GLY A 21 15.79 -41.72 -7.15
C GLY A 21 14.28 -41.45 -7.17
N ALA A 22 13.46 -42.50 -6.97
CA ALA A 22 12.01 -42.39 -6.91
C ALA A 22 11.48 -41.71 -5.62
N VAL A 23 12.26 -41.71 -4.53
CA VAL A 23 11.90 -41.00 -3.28
C VAL A 23 12.48 -39.58 -3.27
N VAL A 24 13.73 -39.41 -3.70
CA VAL A 24 14.42 -38.11 -3.71
C VAL A 24 13.89 -37.20 -4.81
N GLY A 25 13.54 -37.74 -5.98
CA GLY A 25 13.00 -36.95 -7.11
C GLY A 25 11.73 -36.17 -6.76
N PRO A 26 10.66 -36.81 -6.24
CA PRO A 26 9.47 -36.12 -5.77
C PRO A 26 9.73 -35.17 -4.61
N TYR A 27 10.66 -35.51 -3.71
CA TYR A 27 11.03 -34.64 -2.59
C TYR A 27 11.70 -33.35 -3.08
N ILE A 28 12.68 -33.44 -3.98
CA ILE A 28 13.34 -32.30 -4.61
C ILE A 28 12.34 -31.48 -5.43
N ARG A 29 11.47 -32.14 -6.21
CA ARG A 29 10.44 -31.44 -6.99
C ARG A 29 9.44 -30.71 -6.10
N ASN A 30 9.00 -31.32 -5.00
CA ASN A 30 8.14 -30.68 -4.01
C ASN A 30 8.85 -29.53 -3.29
N TYR A 31 10.16 -29.66 -3.03
CA TYR A 31 10.95 -28.60 -2.42
C TYR A 31 11.10 -27.41 -3.38
N ILE A 32 11.49 -27.64 -4.63
CA ILE A 32 11.59 -26.62 -5.68
C ILE A 32 10.23 -25.93 -5.88
N SER A 33 9.16 -26.70 -6.03
CA SER A 33 7.80 -26.15 -6.20
C SER A 33 7.35 -25.32 -4.99
N LYS A 34 7.73 -25.70 -3.76
CA LYS A 34 7.45 -24.89 -2.57
C LYS A 34 8.27 -23.60 -2.53
N GLU A 35 9.52 -23.62 -2.97
CA GLU A 35 10.35 -22.42 -3.05
C GLU A 35 9.91 -21.49 -4.18
N GLU A 36 9.55 -22.02 -5.34
CA GLU A 36 8.93 -21.25 -6.44
C GLU A 36 7.61 -20.62 -6.02
N SER A 37 6.73 -21.37 -5.34
CA SER A 37 5.47 -20.84 -4.78
C SER A 37 5.73 -19.73 -3.76
N LYS A 38 6.72 -19.84 -2.87
CA LYS A 38 7.08 -18.73 -1.97
C LYS A 38 7.60 -17.50 -2.72
N LYS A 39 8.45 -17.72 -3.73
CA LYS A 39 9.01 -16.64 -4.54
C LYS A 39 7.90 -15.88 -5.27
N ASP A 40 6.98 -16.59 -5.90
CA ASP A 40 5.96 -15.99 -6.75
C ASP A 40 4.76 -15.45 -5.96
N GLU A 41 4.38 -16.09 -4.85
CA GLU A 41 3.19 -15.70 -4.09
C GLU A 41 3.47 -14.78 -2.90
N ILE A 42 4.74 -14.60 -2.51
CA ILE A 42 5.10 -13.80 -1.33
C ILE A 42 6.21 -12.80 -1.68
N TYR A 43 7.38 -13.26 -2.14
CA TYR A 43 8.52 -12.36 -2.33
C TYR A 43 8.36 -11.42 -3.53
N ARG A 44 7.77 -11.89 -4.63
CA ARG A 44 7.58 -11.05 -5.83
C ARG A 44 6.58 -9.91 -5.58
N PRO A 45 5.38 -10.12 -5.01
CA PRO A 45 4.48 -9.01 -4.71
C PRO A 45 5.10 -7.97 -3.77
N LEU A 46 5.77 -8.43 -2.70
CA LEU A 46 6.48 -7.52 -1.78
C LEU A 46 7.60 -6.76 -2.49
N HIS A 47 8.36 -7.43 -3.36
CA HIS A 47 9.43 -6.76 -4.10
C HIS A 47 8.87 -5.70 -5.05
N LEU A 48 7.71 -5.92 -5.66
CA LEU A 48 7.10 -4.90 -6.53
C LEU A 48 6.71 -3.67 -5.70
N GLU A 49 5.93 -3.86 -4.63
CA GLU A 49 5.54 -2.79 -3.72
C GLU A 49 6.75 -2.01 -3.18
N ILE A 50 7.74 -2.72 -2.63
CA ILE A 50 8.92 -2.09 -2.04
C ILE A 50 9.76 -1.39 -3.11
N SER A 51 9.83 -1.94 -4.33
CA SER A 51 10.52 -1.29 -5.44
C SER A 51 9.84 0.02 -5.84
N ASP A 52 8.51 0.07 -5.78
CA ASP A 52 7.74 1.27 -6.09
C ASP A 52 7.99 2.34 -5.01
N VAL A 53 7.99 1.99 -3.73
CA VAL A 53 8.34 2.91 -2.63
C VAL A 53 9.77 3.44 -2.74
N THR A 54 10.74 2.58 -3.06
CA THR A 54 12.15 3.00 -3.22
C THR A 54 12.40 3.91 -4.43
N SER A 55 11.40 4.15 -5.29
CA SER A 55 11.49 5.17 -6.33
C SER A 55 11.65 6.58 -5.74
N GLY A 56 11.22 6.76 -4.47
CA GLY A 56 11.27 8.00 -3.73
C GLY A 56 10.13 8.96 -4.04
N ASP A 57 9.15 8.55 -4.85
CA ASP A 57 7.92 9.32 -5.09
C ASP A 57 6.82 8.88 -4.11
N PRO A 58 6.34 9.73 -3.19
CA PRO A 58 5.29 9.35 -2.25
C PRO A 58 3.97 8.97 -2.92
N ARG A 59 3.78 9.34 -4.21
CA ARG A 59 2.65 8.88 -5.04
C ARG A 59 2.69 7.38 -5.33
N ASP A 60 3.87 6.76 -5.22
CA ASP A 60 4.10 5.34 -5.43
C ASP A 60 3.96 4.52 -4.14
N PHE A 61 3.66 5.17 -3.00
CA PHE A 61 3.38 4.46 -1.75
C PHE A 61 2.12 3.60 -1.90
N PRO A 62 2.06 2.42 -1.25
CA PRO A 62 0.98 1.48 -1.50
C PRO A 62 -0.33 1.99 -0.94
N TYR A 63 -1.12 2.62 -1.80
CA TYR A 63 -2.43 3.16 -1.47
C TYR A 63 -3.54 2.33 -2.11
N ASP A 64 -4.38 1.72 -1.28
CA ASP A 64 -5.55 0.98 -1.76
C ASP A 64 -6.69 1.95 -2.04
N ASN A 65 -6.91 2.28 -3.31
CA ASN A 65 -8.02 3.13 -3.73
C ASN A 65 -9.42 2.54 -3.44
N THR A 66 -9.53 1.26 -3.05
CA THR A 66 -10.80 0.63 -2.65
C THR A 66 -11.03 0.71 -1.15
N GLY A 67 -9.96 0.54 -0.37
CA GLY A 67 -9.95 0.64 1.10
C GLY A 67 -9.62 2.05 1.61
N GLU A 68 -9.32 2.98 0.70
CA GLU A 68 -9.08 4.41 0.92
C GLU A 68 -8.00 4.66 2.00
N ARG A 69 -6.90 3.90 1.91
CA ARG A 69 -5.83 3.91 2.93
C ARG A 69 -4.51 3.38 2.37
N PHE A 70 -3.40 3.75 3.01
CA PHE A 70 -2.12 3.10 2.80
C PHE A 70 -2.17 1.67 3.34
N GLN A 71 -1.85 0.69 2.49
CA GLN A 71 -1.96 -0.73 2.83
C GLN A 71 -0.90 -1.57 2.11
N SER A 72 -0.10 -2.31 2.89
CA SER A 72 0.89 -3.22 2.34
C SER A 72 0.30 -4.57 1.92
N GLN A 73 0.83 -5.15 0.84
CA GLN A 73 0.64 -6.54 0.43
C GLN A 73 0.97 -7.54 1.56
N TRP A 74 1.85 -7.16 2.49
CA TRP A 74 2.17 -7.97 3.66
C TRP A 74 0.94 -8.28 4.53
N GLU A 75 0.05 -7.30 4.68
CA GLU A 75 -1.15 -7.43 5.51
C GLU A 75 -2.22 -8.29 4.84
N GLU A 76 -2.27 -8.26 3.50
CA GLU A 76 -3.18 -9.08 2.70
C GLU A 76 -2.83 -10.57 2.74
N PHE A 77 -1.58 -10.90 3.02
CA PHE A 77 -1.18 -12.30 3.09
C PHE A 77 -1.85 -13.03 4.26
N PRO A 78 -2.44 -14.23 4.03
CA PRO A 78 -2.88 -15.07 5.12
C PRO A 78 -1.76 -15.36 6.12
N GLU A 79 -2.11 -15.50 7.40
CA GLU A 79 -1.13 -15.70 8.48
C GLU A 79 -0.13 -16.84 8.18
N PHE A 80 -0.60 -17.96 7.62
CA PHE A 80 0.25 -19.09 7.26
C PHE A 80 1.30 -18.77 6.17
N LYS A 81 1.06 -17.75 5.33
CA LYS A 81 2.05 -17.26 4.35
C LYS A 81 3.09 -16.38 5.04
N ARG A 82 2.65 -15.45 5.90
CA ARG A 82 3.56 -14.62 6.72
C ARG A 82 4.50 -15.47 7.60
N GLN A 83 4.00 -16.54 8.19
CA GLN A 83 4.81 -17.47 9.00
C GLN A 83 5.90 -18.23 8.20
N LYS A 84 5.79 -18.30 6.87
CA LYS A 84 6.81 -18.93 6.01
C LYS A 84 8.00 -18.01 5.73
N VAL A 85 7.86 -16.73 6.03
CA VAL A 85 8.90 -15.71 5.83
C VAL A 85 9.87 -15.72 7.02
N GLY A 86 11.14 -15.44 6.75
CA GLY A 86 12.16 -15.40 7.79
C GLY A 86 11.85 -14.32 8.85
N ARG A 87 12.20 -14.59 10.12
CA ARG A 87 11.92 -13.68 11.25
C ARG A 87 12.37 -12.24 11.02
N LYS A 88 13.53 -12.06 10.37
CA LYS A 88 14.08 -10.75 10.05
C LYS A 88 13.13 -9.95 9.15
N LEU A 89 12.86 -10.45 7.93
CA LEU A 89 11.93 -9.81 6.98
C LEU A 89 10.54 -9.60 7.59
N SER A 90 10.05 -10.54 8.40
CA SER A 90 8.77 -10.37 9.11
C SER A 90 8.80 -9.29 10.20
N SER A 91 9.97 -8.88 10.70
CA SER A 91 10.11 -7.74 11.61
C SER A 91 10.11 -6.45 10.82
N GLU A 92 10.99 -6.34 9.82
CA GLU A 92 11.10 -5.17 8.95
C GLU A 92 9.73 -4.82 8.31
N MET A 93 9.02 -5.82 7.76
CA MET A 93 7.67 -5.58 7.20
C MET A 93 6.65 -5.09 8.25
N ARG A 94 6.81 -5.42 9.54
CA ARG A 94 5.91 -4.91 10.59
C ARG A 94 6.25 -3.47 10.94
N ASP A 95 7.52 -3.12 10.94
CA ASP A 95 7.98 -1.76 11.21
C ASP A 95 7.55 -0.84 10.06
N TYR A 96 7.77 -1.28 8.81
CA TYR A 96 7.24 -0.63 7.60
C TYR A 96 5.71 -0.44 7.62
N VAL A 97 4.93 -1.48 7.96
CA VAL A 97 3.46 -1.33 8.09
C VAL A 97 3.09 -0.34 9.19
N GLY A 98 3.83 -0.31 10.30
CA GLY A 98 3.61 0.67 11.37
C GLY A 98 3.73 2.11 10.87
N TYR A 99 4.66 2.39 9.95
CA TYR A 99 4.78 3.71 9.35
C TYR A 99 3.62 4.04 8.40
N LEU A 100 3.09 3.06 7.66
CA LEU A 100 1.87 3.25 6.87
C LEU A 100 0.64 3.53 7.75
N ASP A 101 0.56 2.89 8.92
CA ASP A 101 -0.48 3.15 9.92
C ASP A 101 -0.41 4.59 10.47
N GLU A 102 0.80 5.14 10.65
CA GLU A 102 1.01 6.54 11.02
C GLU A 102 0.46 7.50 9.94
N LEU A 103 0.72 7.22 8.66
CA LEU A 103 0.15 8.01 7.55
C LEU A 103 -1.38 7.92 7.50
N ASN A 104 -1.95 6.74 7.74
CA ASN A 104 -3.41 6.58 7.81
C ASN A 104 -4.03 7.36 8.97
N ALA A 105 -3.36 7.40 10.13
CA ALA A 105 -3.81 8.23 11.26
C ALA A 105 -3.79 9.72 10.91
N LEU A 106 -2.78 10.17 10.17
CA LEU A 106 -2.71 11.55 9.67
C LEU A 106 -3.85 11.85 8.69
N LEU A 107 -4.17 10.95 7.74
CA LEU A 107 -5.31 11.11 6.84
C LEU A 107 -6.62 11.28 7.62
N SER A 108 -6.85 10.45 8.63
CA SER A 108 -8.01 10.59 9.51
C SER A 108 -8.04 11.93 10.26
N ASN A 109 -6.89 12.48 10.66
CA ASN A 109 -6.84 13.80 11.29
C ASN A 109 -7.19 14.91 10.29
N ILE A 110 -6.69 14.85 9.07
CA ILE A 110 -7.02 15.79 7.99
C ILE A 110 -8.52 15.76 7.71
N GLU A 111 -9.10 14.56 7.60
CA GLU A 111 -10.52 14.38 7.39
C GLU A 111 -11.36 15.00 8.51
N ASN A 112 -11.01 14.74 9.77
CA ASN A 112 -11.69 15.30 10.93
C ASN A 112 -11.59 16.83 10.98
N GLU A 113 -10.41 17.39 10.70
CA GLU A 113 -10.19 18.83 10.69
C GLU A 113 -11.03 19.50 9.60
N LEU A 114 -10.99 18.94 8.38
CA LEU A 114 -11.77 19.44 7.26
C LEU A 114 -13.27 19.33 7.53
N ALA A 115 -13.73 18.22 8.11
CA ALA A 115 -15.13 18.05 8.52
C ALA A 115 -15.57 19.06 9.58
N SER A 116 -14.67 19.45 10.50
CA SER A 116 -14.97 20.42 11.56
C SER A 116 -15.07 21.86 11.07
N ARG A 117 -14.44 22.17 9.93
CA ARG A 117 -14.38 23.52 9.34
C ARG A 117 -15.44 23.76 8.28
N VAL A 118 -16.00 22.70 7.71
CA VAL A 118 -17.16 22.81 6.86
C VAL A 118 -18.38 23.11 7.75
N ASP A 119 -18.93 24.31 7.60
CA ASP A 119 -20.12 24.73 8.35
C ASP A 119 -21.32 23.85 7.93
N GLU A 120 -21.94 23.17 8.89
CA GLU A 120 -23.16 22.36 8.68
C GLU A 120 -24.28 23.20 8.03
N SER A 121 -24.27 24.53 8.22
CA SER A 121 -25.28 25.43 7.64
C SER A 121 -25.08 25.77 6.16
N ASP A 122 -23.90 25.51 5.60
CA ASP A 122 -23.62 25.58 4.15
C ASP A 122 -23.87 24.24 3.43
N CYS A 123 -24.33 23.23 4.18
CA CYS A 123 -24.65 21.89 3.68
C CYS A 123 -26.17 21.66 3.72
N LEU A 124 -26.78 21.32 2.57
CA LEU A 124 -28.16 20.84 2.56
C LEU A 124 -28.19 19.33 2.79
N GLU A 125 -28.71 18.90 3.94
CA GLU A 125 -28.99 17.50 4.25
C GLU A 125 -30.12 16.99 3.33
N ASP A 126 -29.83 16.02 2.47
CA ASP A 126 -30.87 15.26 1.78
C ASP A 126 -31.54 14.32 2.79
N ALA A 127 -32.80 14.61 3.12
CA ALA A 127 -33.59 13.93 4.15
C ALA A 127 -33.84 12.43 3.89
N GLU A 128 -33.47 11.91 2.71
CA GLU A 128 -33.50 10.48 2.40
C GLU A 128 -32.14 9.77 2.51
N SER A 129 -31.00 10.48 2.50
CA SER A 129 -29.66 9.86 2.37
C SER A 129 -28.59 10.33 3.35
N GLY A 130 -28.76 11.46 4.05
CA GLY A 130 -27.80 11.94 5.07
C GLY A 130 -26.48 12.49 4.52
N VAL A 131 -26.48 12.96 3.27
CA VAL A 131 -25.28 13.38 2.53
C VAL A 131 -25.12 14.92 2.55
N MET A 132 -23.90 15.41 2.83
CA MET A 132 -23.54 16.84 2.76
C MET A 132 -23.11 17.27 1.34
N ILE A 133 -23.67 18.37 0.82
CA ILE A 133 -23.37 18.93 -0.51
C ILE A 133 -22.97 20.41 -0.38
N ARG A 134 -21.78 20.80 -0.88
CA ARG A 134 -21.43 22.22 -1.12
C ARG A 134 -21.84 22.61 -2.55
N TYR A 135 -22.43 23.79 -2.71
CA TYR A 135 -22.92 24.30 -4.00
C TYR A 135 -21.81 24.38 -5.07
N THR A 136 -21.87 23.54 -6.11
CA THR A 136 -21.35 23.91 -7.44
C THR A 136 -22.38 23.59 -8.51
N THR A 137 -23.19 24.60 -8.85
CA THR A 137 -24.17 24.68 -9.95
C THR A 137 -25.36 23.71 -9.93
N PRO A 138 -26.55 24.11 -10.45
CA PRO A 138 -27.83 23.43 -10.19
C PRO A 138 -28.05 22.08 -10.89
N ASP A 139 -27.10 21.58 -11.70
CA ASP A 139 -27.37 20.52 -12.67
C ASP A 139 -26.77 19.13 -12.33
N ASP A 140 -26.15 18.93 -11.15
CA ASP A 140 -25.64 17.59 -10.80
C ASP A 140 -25.64 17.31 -9.28
N THR A 141 -26.79 16.92 -8.74
CA THR A 141 -27.03 16.66 -7.30
C THR A 141 -26.61 15.24 -6.87
N ARG A 142 -25.52 14.68 -7.42
CA ARG A 142 -25.10 13.29 -7.15
C ARG A 142 -23.72 13.12 -6.51
N THR A 143 -23.10 14.18 -6.02
CA THR A 143 -21.78 14.06 -5.38
C THR A 143 -21.90 14.15 -3.86
N LEU A 144 -21.51 13.03 -3.26
CA LEU A 144 -21.39 12.72 -1.84
C LEU A 144 -20.49 13.72 -1.10
N ASN A 145 -20.53 13.66 0.24
CA ASN A 145 -19.70 14.42 1.19
C ASN A 145 -18.32 14.77 0.59
N PRO A 146 -18.11 16.03 0.15
CA PRO A 146 -16.97 16.40 -0.68
C PRO A 146 -15.64 16.33 0.08
N VAL A 147 -15.69 16.27 1.42
CA VAL A 147 -14.56 16.19 2.34
C VAL A 147 -13.95 14.79 2.39
N GLU A 148 -14.73 13.79 2.82
CA GLU A 148 -14.35 12.38 2.92
C GLU A 148 -13.85 11.86 1.56
N ASN A 149 -14.65 12.05 0.51
CA ASN A 149 -14.27 11.69 -0.86
C ASN A 149 -13.02 12.40 -1.39
N PHE A 150 -12.66 13.56 -0.85
CA PHE A 150 -11.46 14.27 -1.28
C PHE A 150 -10.22 13.67 -0.61
N VAL A 151 -10.26 13.49 0.72
CA VAL A 151 -9.13 12.93 1.46
C VAL A 151 -8.84 11.51 0.97
N ASP A 152 -9.88 10.68 0.87
CA ASP A 152 -9.79 9.28 0.46
C ASP A 152 -9.22 9.08 -0.95
N LYS A 153 -9.50 10.01 -1.86
CA LYS A 153 -9.04 9.89 -3.26
C LYS A 153 -7.68 10.52 -3.51
N ASN A 154 -7.22 11.37 -2.60
CA ASN A 154 -6.00 12.16 -2.78
C ASN A 154 -4.96 11.91 -1.69
N GLY A 155 -5.21 11.00 -0.76
CA GLY A 155 -4.36 10.70 0.40
C GLY A 155 -2.85 10.69 0.10
N PRO A 156 -2.38 10.05 -0.98
CA PRO A 156 -0.96 9.99 -1.34
C PRO A 156 -0.26 11.33 -1.59
N VAL A 157 -1.02 12.41 -1.84
CA VAL A 157 -0.45 13.72 -2.20
C VAL A 157 -0.79 14.84 -1.22
N LEU A 158 -1.66 14.61 -0.24
CA LEU A 158 -2.17 15.70 0.61
C LEU A 158 -1.09 16.38 1.44
N PHE A 159 -0.19 15.60 2.02
CA PHE A 159 0.87 16.09 2.91
C PHE A 159 2.15 16.49 2.16
N LEU A 160 2.13 16.48 0.82
CA LEU A 160 3.26 16.92 -0.02
C LEU A 160 3.15 18.39 -0.43
N ALA A 161 1.96 18.97 -0.31
CA ALA A 161 1.69 20.31 -0.79
C ALA A 161 2.35 21.37 0.10
N GLU A 162 3.09 22.29 -0.49
CA GLU A 162 3.69 23.42 0.24
C GLU A 162 2.77 24.64 0.35
N ASN A 163 1.70 24.68 -0.44
CA ASN A 163 0.73 25.78 -0.50
C ASN A 163 -0.55 25.33 -1.26
N PRO A 164 -1.63 26.14 -1.25
CA PRO A 164 -2.89 25.76 -1.92
C PRO A 164 -2.80 25.56 -3.44
N ASP A 165 -1.95 26.34 -4.13
CA ASP A 165 -1.76 26.22 -5.58
C ASP A 165 -1.02 24.91 -5.92
N ASP A 166 -0.01 24.56 -5.11
CA ASP A 166 0.73 23.31 -5.21
C ASP A 166 -0.16 22.09 -4.91
N LEU A 167 -1.01 22.17 -3.88
CA LEU A 167 -2.01 21.14 -3.58
C LEU A 167 -2.91 20.85 -4.79
N ARG A 168 -3.35 21.90 -5.48
CA ARG A 168 -4.14 21.76 -6.70
C ARG A 168 -3.36 21.06 -7.80
N GLU A 169 -2.13 21.47 -8.04
CA GLU A 169 -1.27 20.88 -9.07
C GLU A 169 -1.04 19.40 -8.78
N LEU A 170 -0.63 19.04 -7.55
CA LEU A 170 -0.39 17.67 -7.12
C LEU A 170 -1.62 16.77 -7.25
N VAL A 171 -2.80 17.26 -6.83
CA VAL A 171 -4.07 16.53 -6.99
C VAL A 171 -4.37 16.30 -8.47
N VAL A 172 -4.21 17.33 -9.30
CA VAL A 172 -4.43 17.20 -10.75
C VAL A 172 -3.42 16.25 -11.39
N GLU A 173 -2.14 16.28 -11.02
CA GLU A 173 -1.15 15.35 -11.55
C GLU A 173 -1.42 13.91 -11.13
N TYR A 174 -1.75 13.69 -9.86
CA TYR A 174 -2.04 12.37 -9.29
C TYR A 174 -3.26 11.73 -9.96
N PHE A 175 -4.34 12.47 -10.16
CA PHE A 175 -5.49 11.95 -10.90
C PHE A 175 -5.15 11.57 -12.35
N GLU A 176 -4.26 12.33 -13.00
CA GLU A 176 -3.88 12.17 -14.40
C GLU A 176 -3.04 10.91 -14.59
N SER A 177 -2.13 10.65 -13.64
CA SER A 177 -1.30 9.45 -13.61
C SER A 177 -2.16 8.19 -13.39
N GLN A 178 -3.18 8.28 -12.53
CA GLN A 178 -4.08 7.16 -12.20
C GLN A 178 -5.18 6.91 -13.27
N ARG A 179 -5.31 7.75 -14.31
CA ARG A 179 -6.31 7.64 -15.39
C ARG A 179 -7.77 7.57 -14.90
N LEU A 180 -8.08 8.20 -13.77
CA LEU A 180 -9.41 8.18 -13.18
C LEU A 180 -10.36 9.13 -13.96
N HIS A 181 -11.36 8.60 -14.70
CA HIS A 181 -12.34 9.38 -15.48
C HIS A 181 -13.75 9.36 -14.86
N PRO A 182 -14.56 10.46 -14.90
CA PRO A 182 -14.31 11.77 -15.50
C PRO A 182 -14.10 12.93 -14.49
N TYR A 183 -12.83 13.24 -14.23
CA TYR A 183 -12.08 14.52 -14.15
C TYR A 183 -12.69 15.93 -14.02
N LEU A 184 -14.00 16.16 -14.20
CA LEU A 184 -14.52 17.52 -14.29
C LEU A 184 -14.78 18.28 -12.97
N PRO A 185 -14.89 17.68 -11.77
CA PRO A 185 -15.24 18.46 -10.58
C PRO A 185 -14.04 19.23 -10.00
N PHE A 186 -12.86 18.61 -9.82
CA PHE A 186 -11.75 19.24 -9.08
C PHE A 186 -11.08 20.42 -9.79
N ARG A 187 -10.89 20.35 -11.12
CA ARG A 187 -10.38 21.48 -11.92
C ARG A 187 -11.33 22.70 -11.92
N LYS A 188 -12.56 22.53 -11.46
CA LYS A 188 -13.59 23.57 -11.38
C LYS A 188 -13.87 24.03 -9.96
N LEU A 189 -13.21 23.45 -8.96
CA LEU A 189 -13.27 23.96 -7.60
C LEU A 189 -12.60 25.33 -7.55
N ASP A 190 -13.19 26.21 -6.75
CA ASP A 190 -12.67 27.56 -6.57
C ASP A 190 -11.37 27.54 -5.74
N ASP A 191 -10.62 28.65 -5.81
CA ASP A 191 -9.40 28.84 -5.02
C ASP A 191 -9.70 28.75 -3.51
N GLU A 192 -10.85 29.30 -3.08
CA GLU A 192 -11.31 29.28 -1.69
C GLU A 192 -11.49 27.86 -1.13
N TYR A 193 -11.86 26.87 -1.96
CA TYR A 193 -11.97 25.48 -1.54
C TYR A 193 -10.59 24.83 -1.31
N PHE A 194 -9.60 25.11 -2.18
CA PHE A 194 -8.24 24.59 -1.99
C PHE A 194 -7.53 25.27 -0.82
N GLU A 195 -7.78 26.56 -0.58
CA GLU A 195 -7.32 27.25 0.62
C GLU A 195 -7.88 26.59 1.89
N LEU A 196 -9.19 26.32 1.95
CA LEU A 196 -9.81 25.64 3.09
C LEU A 196 -9.19 24.26 3.36
N ILE A 197 -8.98 23.46 2.30
CA ILE A 197 -8.39 22.13 2.45
C ILE A 197 -6.95 22.24 2.93
N TYR A 198 -6.15 23.10 2.29
CA TYR A 198 -4.76 23.29 2.67
C TYR A 198 -4.63 23.76 4.13
N ASP A 199 -5.45 24.72 4.56
CA ASP A 199 -5.46 25.17 5.96
C ASP A 199 -5.86 24.05 6.93
N SER A 200 -6.68 23.09 6.48
CA SER A 200 -7.09 21.92 7.28
C SER A 200 -5.95 20.91 7.38
N ILE A 201 -5.22 20.69 6.27
CA ILE A 201 -4.03 19.86 6.22
C ILE A 201 -2.96 20.42 7.16
N GLU A 202 -2.62 21.71 7.05
CA GLU A 202 -1.61 22.36 7.91
C GLU A 202 -1.94 22.25 9.39
N SER A 203 -3.23 22.39 9.74
CA SER A 203 -3.67 22.26 11.14
C SER A 203 -3.56 20.82 11.64
N ALA A 204 -4.01 19.85 10.82
CA ALA A 204 -3.91 18.43 11.16
C ALA A 204 -2.45 17.97 11.27
N LEU A 205 -1.57 18.44 10.38
CA LEU A 205 -0.12 18.22 10.44
C LEU A 205 0.45 18.79 11.76
N SER A 206 0.16 20.06 12.06
CA SER A 206 0.64 20.69 13.28
C SER A 206 0.16 19.99 14.55
N ASP A 207 -1.08 19.49 14.58
CA ASP A 207 -1.60 18.75 15.73
C ASP A 207 -1.01 17.35 15.83
N PHE A 208 -0.84 16.65 14.70
CA PHE A 208 -0.19 15.35 14.65
C PHE A 208 1.25 15.41 15.16
N GLU A 209 2.04 16.41 14.73
CA GLU A 209 3.44 16.58 15.10
C GLU A 209 3.65 16.97 16.58
N LYS A 210 2.64 17.51 17.26
CA LYS A 210 2.72 17.78 18.71
C LYS A 210 2.74 16.49 19.53
N GLU A 211 2.08 15.46 19.04
CA GLU A 211 1.91 14.18 19.74
C GLU A 211 2.79 13.05 19.18
N ASN A 212 3.22 13.21 17.93
CA ASN A 212 4.00 12.22 17.20
C ASN A 212 5.34 12.83 16.77
N ARG A 213 5.78 12.50 15.55
CA ARG A 213 7.00 13.02 14.93
C ARG A 213 6.66 13.72 13.61
N ASP A 214 7.64 14.46 13.14
CA ASP A 214 7.65 15.19 11.87
C ASP A 214 7.29 14.27 10.69
N VAL A 215 6.43 14.74 9.78
CA VAL A 215 5.94 13.93 8.66
C VAL A 215 7.04 13.62 7.65
N ASP A 216 7.98 14.54 7.40
CA ASP A 216 9.12 14.27 6.53
C ASP A 216 9.97 13.13 7.11
N ALA A 217 10.15 13.10 8.43
CA ALA A 217 10.83 11.99 9.10
C ALA A 217 10.10 10.64 8.93
N ILE A 218 8.76 10.63 8.88
CA ILE A 218 7.98 9.40 8.59
C ILE A 218 8.25 8.93 7.16
N LEU A 219 8.23 9.85 6.19
CA LEU A 219 8.48 9.54 4.77
C LEU A 219 9.91 9.05 4.55
N ASP A 220 10.88 9.65 5.23
CA ASP A 220 12.28 9.20 5.23
C ASP A 220 12.40 7.79 5.82
N ASP A 221 11.80 7.54 6.99
CA ASP A 221 11.84 6.22 7.63
C ASP A 221 11.16 5.13 6.79
N ILE A 222 10.06 5.44 6.09
CA ILE A 222 9.44 4.52 5.12
C ILE A 222 10.42 4.20 3.98
N SER A 223 11.09 5.21 3.45
CA SER A 223 12.04 5.04 2.34
C SER A 223 13.26 4.22 2.76
N GLU A 224 13.87 4.55 3.91
CA GLU A 224 15.01 3.83 4.46
C GLU A 224 14.66 2.36 4.75
N GLU A 225 13.49 2.12 5.36
CA GLU A 225 13.03 0.77 5.67
C GLU A 225 12.75 -0.03 4.38
N ALA A 226 12.14 0.61 3.37
CA ALA A 226 11.91 0.00 2.06
C ALA A 226 13.24 -0.38 1.36
N GLU A 227 14.26 0.49 1.39
CA GLU A 227 15.58 0.16 0.86
C GLU A 227 16.18 -1.08 1.54
N TYR A 228 16.08 -1.15 2.87
CA TYR A 228 16.58 -2.27 3.64
C TYR A 228 15.82 -3.58 3.36
N ILE A 229 14.49 -3.51 3.24
CA ILE A 229 13.64 -4.63 2.85
C ILE A 229 14.00 -5.11 1.44
N SER A 230 14.21 -4.19 0.50
CA SER A 230 14.62 -4.50 -0.88
C SER A 230 15.92 -5.33 -0.90
N ASP A 231 16.90 -4.93 -0.10
CA ASP A 231 18.18 -5.62 0.09
C ASP A 231 18.05 -7.06 0.64
N ILE A 232 16.99 -7.31 1.41
CA ILE A 232 16.64 -8.64 1.90
C ILE A 232 15.94 -9.44 0.79
N LEU A 233 15.01 -8.81 0.06
CA LEU A 233 14.21 -9.44 -0.98
C LEU A 233 15.03 -9.84 -2.21
N ILE A 234 16.01 -9.03 -2.64
CA ILE A 234 16.93 -9.36 -3.74
C ILE A 234 17.70 -10.67 -3.49
N LYS A 235 17.94 -11.02 -2.22
CA LYS A 235 18.60 -12.29 -1.84
C LYS A 235 17.63 -13.48 -1.84
N LYS A 236 16.34 -13.24 -2.07
CA LYS A 236 15.23 -14.21 -1.97
C LYS A 236 14.48 -14.39 -3.30
N THR A 237 14.51 -13.39 -4.19
CA THR A 237 14.11 -13.47 -5.60
C THR A 237 15.25 -13.96 -6.49
#